data_AF-A0A1J1IHF8-F1
#
_entry.id   AF-A0A1J1IHF8-F1
#
_cell.length_a   1.000
_cell.length_b   1.000
_cell.length_c   1.000
_cell.angle_alpha   90.00
_cell.angle_beta   90.00
_cell.angle_gamma   90.00
#
_symmetry.space_group_name_H-M   'P 1'
#
loop_
_entity.id
_entity.type
_entity.pdbx_description
1 polymer ?
#
loop_
_entity_poly.entity_id
_entity_poly.type
_entity_poly.pdbx_seq_one_letter_code
_entity_poly.pdbx_strand_id
1 'polypeptide(L)'
;MPHFLNREGRTTCWEHRDNYWACLDKYAPEFNRNNADEKEPKECVQLRKLFETGCPSQWITHFDRKRTYEQFKRRMEKGFDPLKEDEKK
;
A
#
# COMPACT_ATOMS: atom_id res chain seq x y z
N MET A 1 16.88 7.14 -15.62
CA MET A 1 16.74 5.76 -16.11
C MET A 1 15.82 5.02 -15.14
N PRO A 2 14.55 4.77 -15.48
CA PRO A 2 13.67 4.02 -14.60
C PRO A 2 14.17 2.57 -14.52
N HIS A 3 14.59 2.15 -13.33
CA HIS A 3 14.99 0.79 -13.02
C HIS A 3 13.74 -0.11 -13.10
N PHE A 4 13.48 -0.64 -14.29
CA PHE A 4 12.51 -1.72 -14.48
C PHE A 4 13.01 -2.91 -13.66
N LEU A 5 12.33 -3.22 -12.55
CA LEU A 5 12.53 -4.53 -11.94
C LEU A 5 12.27 -5.58 -13.03
N ASN A 6 13.23 -6.48 -13.21
CA ASN A 6 13.04 -7.69 -14.02
C ASN A 6 11.72 -8.36 -13.62
N ARG A 7 11.06 -9.02 -14.58
CA ARG A 7 9.75 -9.65 -14.38
C ARG A 7 9.70 -10.50 -13.10
N GLU A 8 10.80 -11.18 -12.77
CA GLU A 8 10.95 -11.99 -11.56
C GLU A 8 10.95 -11.15 -10.27
N GLY A 9 11.69 -10.03 -10.23
CA GLY A 9 11.67 -9.12 -9.09
C GLY A 9 10.31 -8.46 -8.85
N ARG A 10 9.51 -8.28 -9.91
CA ARG A 10 8.12 -7.82 -9.79
C ARG A 10 7.23 -8.88 -9.12
N THR A 11 7.39 -10.16 -9.46
CA THR A 11 6.62 -11.25 -8.86
C THR A 11 6.94 -11.38 -7.37
N THR A 12 8.22 -11.42 -7.00
CA THR A 12 8.66 -11.45 -5.59
C THR A 12 8.15 -10.25 -4.82
N CYS A 13 8.16 -9.07 -5.44
CA CYS A 13 7.59 -7.87 -4.86
C CYS A 13 6.09 -7.99 -4.58
N TRP A 14 5.32 -8.58 -5.51
CA TRP A 14 3.89 -8.85 -5.28
C TRP A 14 3.65 -9.89 -4.18
N GLU A 15 4.49 -10.91 -4.06
CA GLU A 15 4.38 -11.88 -2.96
C GLU A 15 4.63 -11.22 -1.60
N HIS A 16 5.67 -10.39 -1.48
CA HIS A 16 5.91 -9.63 -0.25
C HIS A 16 4.78 -8.63 0.06
N ARG A 17 4.20 -8.00 -0.98
CA ARG A 17 3.02 -7.13 -0.83
C ARG A 17 1.84 -7.90 -0.27
N ASP A 18 1.55 -9.07 -0.84
CA ASP A 18 0.38 -9.86 -0.47
C ASP A 18 0.48 -10.34 0.98
N ASN A 19 1.66 -10.84 1.38
CA ASN A 19 1.95 -11.19 2.76
C ASN A 19 1.79 -9.99 3.71
N TYR A 20 2.35 -8.83 3.33
CA TYR A 20 2.21 -7.61 4.12
C TYR A 20 0.75 -7.15 4.24
N TRP A 21 -0.02 -7.21 3.15
CA TRP A 21 -1.44 -6.85 3.15
C TRP A 21 -2.32 -7.83 3.90
N ALA A 22 -2.07 -9.13 3.83
CA ALA A 22 -2.77 -10.13 4.61
C ALA A 22 -2.55 -9.92 6.12
N CYS A 23 -1.32 -9.54 6.49
CA CYS A 23 -0.99 -9.15 7.85
C CYS A 23 -1.75 -7.87 8.26
N LEU A 24 -1.73 -6.83 7.43
CA LEU A 24 -2.47 -5.60 7.71
C LEU A 24 -3.98 -5.84 7.81
N ASP A 25 -4.58 -6.60 6.89
CA ASP A 25 -6.02 -6.89 6.93
C ASP A 25 -6.44 -7.61 8.22
N LYS A 26 -5.60 -8.52 8.71
CA LYS A 26 -5.85 -9.30 9.93
C LYS A 26 -5.71 -8.49 11.22
N TYR A 27 -4.72 -7.60 11.29
CA TYR A 27 -4.37 -6.91 12.53
C TYR A 27 -4.76 -5.44 12.57
N ALA A 28 -4.78 -4.76 11.42
CA ALA A 28 -5.07 -3.34 11.31
C ALA A 28 -5.62 -3.01 9.90
N PRO A 29 -6.88 -3.38 9.59
CA PRO A 29 -7.47 -3.18 8.26
C PRO A 29 -7.59 -1.69 7.90
N GLU A 30 -7.64 -0.81 8.90
CA GLU A 30 -7.66 0.64 8.76
C GLU A 30 -6.26 1.29 8.87
N PHE A 31 -5.19 0.51 9.10
CA PHE A 31 -3.85 1.10 9.17
C PHE A 31 -3.40 1.70 7.83
N ASN A 32 -2.85 2.91 7.92
CA ASN A 32 -2.30 3.65 6.80
C ASN A 32 -1.06 4.45 7.25
N ARG A 33 0.07 4.34 6.54
CA ARG A 33 1.30 5.08 6.88
C ARG A 33 1.11 6.60 6.84
N ASN A 34 0.24 7.09 5.95
CA ASN A 34 -0.04 8.52 5.84
C ASN A 34 -0.95 9.05 6.95
N ASN A 35 -1.63 8.18 7.71
CA ASN A 35 -2.38 8.58 8.88
C ASN A 35 -1.67 8.07 10.14
N ALA A 36 -0.98 8.97 10.83
CA ALA A 36 -0.18 8.68 12.01
C ALA A 36 -0.98 8.16 13.23
N ASP A 37 -2.30 8.04 13.12
CA ASP A 37 -3.21 7.68 14.22
C ASP A 37 -3.24 6.16 14.47
N GLU A 38 -2.94 5.34 13.46
CA GLU A 38 -3.01 3.88 13.59
C GLU A 38 -1.64 3.23 13.75
N LYS A 39 -1.55 2.26 14.67
CA LYS A 39 -0.30 1.54 14.94
C LYS A 39 -0.13 0.37 13.98
N GLU A 40 0.98 0.38 13.24
CA GLU A 40 1.38 -0.76 12.43
C GLU A 40 1.61 -1.99 13.34
N PRO A 41 1.07 -3.16 13.00
CA PRO A 41 1.33 -4.39 13.75
C PRO A 41 2.80 -4.77 13.61
N LYS A 42 3.45 -5.18 14.72
CA LYS A 42 4.88 -5.52 14.74
C LYS A 42 5.25 -6.63 13.76
N GLU A 43 4.38 -7.61 13.55
CA GLU A 43 4.53 -8.66 12.53
C GLU A 43 4.55 -8.08 11.11
N CYS A 44 3.72 -7.07 10.83
CA CYS A 44 3.66 -6.45 9.52
C CYS A 44 4.86 -5.52 9.28
N VAL A 45 5.43 -4.91 10.32
CA VAL A 45 6.67 -4.11 10.22
C VAL A 45 7.83 -4.94 9.66
N GLN A 46 7.94 -6.21 10.05
CA GLN A 46 8.99 -7.10 9.53
C GLN A 46 8.78 -7.40 8.04
N LEU A 47 7.54 -7.71 7.64
CA LEU A 47 7.16 -7.90 6.24
C LEU A 47 7.35 -6.62 5.42
N ARG A 48 7.13 -5.45 6.02
CA ARG A 48 7.35 -4.15 5.40
C ARG A 48 8.82 -3.91 5.09
N LYS A 49 9.75 -4.25 5.99
CA LYS A 49 11.18 -4.14 5.71
C LYS A 49 11.62 -5.04 4.55
N LEU A 50 11.07 -6.25 4.48
CA LEU A 50 11.29 -7.16 3.34
C LEU A 50 10.73 -6.55 2.05
N PHE A 51 9.53 -5.97 2.13
CA PHE A 51 8.90 -5.26 1.02
C PHE A 51 9.70 -4.03 0.59
N GLU A 52 10.20 -3.21 1.51
CA GLU A 52 11.08 -2.05 1.24
C GLU A 52 12.42 -2.43 0.63
N THR A 53 12.91 -3.64 0.92
CA THR A 53 14.18 -4.16 0.39
C THR A 53 14.00 -4.87 -0.95
N GLY A 54 12.88 -5.57 -1.15
CA GLY A 54 12.58 -6.34 -2.35
C GLY A 54 11.81 -5.59 -3.44
N CYS A 55 11.18 -4.46 -3.10
CA CYS A 55 10.40 -3.64 -4.02
C CYS A 55 11.01 -2.27 -4.25
N PRO A 56 10.81 -1.68 -5.43
CA PRO A 56 11.20 -0.30 -5.68
C PRO A 56 10.33 0.64 -4.83
N SER A 57 10.92 1.70 -4.31
CA SER A 57 10.19 2.69 -3.50
C SER A 57 8.99 3.30 -4.22
N GLN A 58 9.02 3.39 -5.56
CA GLN A 58 7.87 3.80 -6.37
C GLN A 58 6.62 2.95 -6.14
N TRP A 59 6.78 1.64 -5.99
CA TRP A 59 5.68 0.72 -5.76
C TRP A 59 5.12 0.90 -4.35
N ILE A 60 6.00 1.07 -3.38
CA ILE A 60 5.64 1.29 -1.97
C ILE A 60 4.80 2.56 -1.85
N THR A 61 5.26 3.67 -2.44
CA THR A 61 4.50 4.92 -2.49
C THR A 61 3.16 4.76 -3.20
N HIS A 62 3.12 3.98 -4.28
CA HIS A 62 1.87 3.72 -5.01
C HIS A 62 0.87 2.91 -4.17
N PHE A 63 1.31 1.89 -3.43
CA PHE A 63 0.45 1.12 -2.54
C PHE A 63 -0.02 1.92 -1.34
N ASP A 64 0.85 2.77 -0.79
CA ASP A 64 0.52 3.65 0.33
C ASP A 64 -0.57 4.66 -0.05
N ARG A 65 -0.42 5.28 -1.24
CA ARG A 65 -1.45 6.12 -1.85
C ARG A 65 -2.74 5.34 -2.11
N LYS A 66 -2.65 4.13 -2.67
CA LYS A 66 -3.83 3.32 -2.96
C LYS A 66 -4.60 2.95 -1.70
N ARG A 67 -3.92 2.50 -0.64
CA ARG A 67 -4.54 2.21 0.68
C ARG A 67 -5.18 3.46 1.27
N THR A 68 -4.49 4.60 1.25
CA THR A 68 -5.04 5.89 1.68
C THR A 68 -6.31 6.24 0.90
N TYR A 69 -6.27 6.08 -0.42
CA TYR A 69 -7.40 6.37 -1.30
C TYR A 69 -8.55 5.40 -1.08
N GLU A 70 -8.31 4.09 -0.92
CA GLU A 70 -9.35 3.10 -0.65
C GLU A 70 -10.03 3.32 0.71
N GLN A 71 -9.26 3.74 1.70
CA GLN A 71 -9.75 4.03 3.04
C GLN A 71 -10.50 5.37 3.09
N PHE A 72 -9.96 6.38 2.42
CA PHE A 72 -10.68 7.63 2.17
C PHE A 72 -11.95 7.37 1.37
N LYS A 73 -11.89 6.54 0.33
CA LYS A 73 -13.06 6.12 -0.46
C LYS A 73 -14.05 5.35 0.41
N ARG A 74 -13.65 4.45 1.30
CA ARG A 74 -14.58 3.79 2.24
C ARG A 74 -15.22 4.78 3.21
N ARG A 75 -14.44 5.77 3.70
CA ARG A 75 -14.96 6.86 4.55
C ARG A 75 -15.92 7.76 3.77
N MET A 76 -15.60 8.01 2.51
CA MET A 76 -16.37 8.83 1.59
C MET A 76 -17.58 8.07 1.03
N GLU A 77 -17.56 6.77 0.80
CA GLU A 77 -18.69 5.98 0.26
C GLU A 77 -19.87 5.92 1.26
N LYS A 78 -19.63 6.29 2.52
CA LYS A 78 -20.69 6.71 3.46
C LYS A 78 -21.41 8.03 3.05
N GLY A 79 -21.09 8.65 1.89
CA GLY A 79 -21.82 9.78 1.29
C GLY A 79 -21.04 10.83 0.45
N PHE A 80 -20.00 10.51 -0.32
CA PHE A 80 -19.17 11.47 -1.07
C PHE A 80 -18.39 10.79 -2.22
N ASP A 81 -18.36 11.42 -3.40
CA ASP A 81 -17.96 10.83 -4.67
C ASP A 81 -16.74 11.57 -5.30
N PRO A 82 -15.51 11.02 -5.24
CA PRO A 82 -14.30 11.67 -5.76
C PRO A 82 -13.75 11.03 -7.05
N LEU A 83 -14.61 10.64 -8.00
CA LEU A 83 -14.21 10.07 -9.30
C LEU A 83 -13.80 11.11 -10.37
N LYS A 84 -13.53 12.38 -10.02
CA LYS A 84 -13.21 13.44 -11.00
C LYS A 84 -11.73 13.81 -11.17
N GLU A 85 -10.78 13.18 -10.47
CA GLU A 85 -9.40 13.69 -10.44
C GLU A 85 -8.32 12.75 -11.01
N ASP A 86 -8.67 11.72 -11.81
CA ASP A 86 -7.66 10.92 -12.56
C ASP A 86 -7.64 11.23 -14.07
N GLU A 87 -8.44 12.20 -14.55
CA GLU A 87 -8.45 12.56 -15.99
C GLU A 87 -7.47 13.69 -16.35
N LYS A 88 -6.48 14.00 -15.50
CA LYS A 88 -5.53 15.07 -15.84
C LYS A 88 -4.15 14.94 -15.20
N LYS A 89 -3.30 14.04 -15.72
CA LYS A 89 -1.91 14.41 -16.03
C LYS A 89 -1.21 13.49 -17.02
#